data_AF-A0AAD9MQ46-F1
#
_entry.id   AF-A0AAD9MQ46-F1
#
_cell.length_a   1.000
_cell.length_b   1.000
_cell.length_c   1.000
_cell.angle_alpha   90.00
_cell.angle_beta   90.00
_cell.angle_gamma   90.00
#
_symmetry.space_group_name_H-M   'P 1'
#
loop_
_entity.id
_entity.type
_entity.pdbx_description
1 polymer ?
#
loop_
_entity_poly.entity_id
_entity_poly.type
_entity_poly.pdbx_seq_one_letter_code
_entity_poly.pdbx_strand_id
1 'polypeptide(L)' 'VDFFKKGIKSRNDCYLLFASQTQLNQLAIAKTWYLDGTFKIVKQPFTQLFTVHPFLKHDGNLKQVSLAFVLMSSGLAKAD' A
#
# COMPACT_ATOMS: atom_id res chain seq x y z
N VAL A 1 10.94 7.87 12.68
CA VAL A 1 10.05 7.75 11.50
C VAL A 1 9.20 6.50 11.70
N ASP A 2 7.94 6.70 12.09
CA ASP A 2 6.97 5.61 12.27
C ASP A 2 6.27 5.33 10.94
N PHE A 3 6.91 4.50 10.10
CA PHE A 3 6.44 4.20 8.74
C PHE A 3 5.78 2.83 8.64
N PHE A 4 6.24 1.82 9.38
CA PHE A 4 5.52 0.56 9.49
C PHE A 4 4.36 0.72 10.47
N LYS A 5 3.12 0.51 10.01
CA LYS A 5 1.94 0.74 10.83
C LYS A 5 1.41 -0.52 11.47
N LYS A 6 1.27 -1.58 10.67
CA LYS A 6 0.67 -2.82 11.16
C LYS A 6 0.93 -3.99 10.22
N GLY A 7 1.13 -5.16 10.81
CA GLY A 7 0.95 -6.45 10.14
C GLY A 7 -0.47 -6.96 10.35
N ILE A 8 -1.17 -7.27 9.27
CA ILE A 8 -2.52 -7.83 9.27
C ILE A 8 -2.43 -9.23 8.70
N LYS A 9 -2.98 -10.21 9.41
CA LYS A 9 -3.13 -11.57 8.90
C LYS A 9 -4.60 -11.80 8.58
N SER A 10 -4.91 -12.33 7.40
CA SER A 10 -6.25 -12.74 7.01
C SER A 10 -6.17 -14.08 6.30
N ARG A 11 -6.84 -15.11 6.84
CA ARG A 11 -6.74 -16.49 6.34
C ARG A 11 -5.27 -16.92 6.23
N ASN A 12 -4.77 -17.08 5.01
CA ASN A 12 -3.41 -17.50 4.68
C ASN A 12 -2.53 -16.32 4.20
N ASP A 13 -3.06 -15.11 4.13
CA ASP A 13 -2.37 -13.94 3.61
C ASP A 13 -1.86 -13.05 4.75
N CYS A 14 -0.69 -12.46 4.54
CA CYS A 14 -0.10 -11.45 5.41
C CYS A 14 0.05 -10.14 4.65
N TYR A 15 -0.36 -9.04 5.28
CA TYR A 15 -0.31 -7.70 4.75
C TYR A 15 0.50 -6.83 5.70
N LEU A 16 1.58 -6.24 5.21
CA LEU A 16 2.39 -5.29 5.96
C LEU A 16 2.08 -3.89 5.43
N LEU A 17 1.39 -3.08 6.23
CA LEU A 17 1.05 -1.69 5.89
C LEU A 17 2.18 -0.75 6.29
N PHE A 18 2.63 0.04 5.32
CA PHE A 18 3.58 1.12 5.49
C PHE A 18 2.97 2.45 5.05
N ALA A 19 2.91 3.40 5.98
CA ALA A 19 2.52 4.79 5.80
C ALA A 19 2.87 5.56 7.08
N SER A 20 3.24 6.82 6.98
CA SER A 20 3.28 7.71 8.15
C SER A 20 1.88 8.15 8.57
N GLN A 21 1.72 8.65 9.80
CA GLN A 21 0.41 9.16 10.24
C GLN A 21 -0.06 10.33 9.36
N THR A 22 0.87 11.21 8.96
CA THR A 22 0.56 12.34 8.06
C THR A 22 0.04 11.86 6.70
N GLN A 23 0.66 10.83 6.13
CA GLN A 23 0.21 10.23 4.87
C GLN A 23 -1.18 9.60 4.99
N LEU A 24 -1.46 8.92 6.12
CA LEU A 24 -2.79 8.38 6.40
C LEU A 24 -3.84 9.49 6.55
N ASN A 25 -3.50 10.59 7.23
CA ASN A 25 -4.40 11.73 7.37
C ASN A 25 -4.70 12.37 6.00
N GLN A 26 -3.70 12.46 5.12
CA GLN A 26 -3.88 12.94 3.74
C GLN A 26 -4.78 12.00 2.92
N LEU A 27 -4.60 10.68 3.06
CA LEU A 27 -5.49 9.69 2.43
C LEU A 27 -6.92 9.83 2.93
N ALA A 28 -7.13 10.01 4.23
CA ALA A 28 -8.46 10.12 4.85
C ALA A 28 -9.28 11.32 4.32
N ILE A 29 -8.62 12.41 3.91
CA ILE A 29 -9.29 13.59 3.35
C ILE A 29 -9.32 13.60 1.81
N ALA A 30 -8.62 12.68 1.15
CA ALA A 30 -8.58 12.61 -0.31
C ALA A 30 -9.90 12.05 -0.86
N LYS A 31 -10.48 12.72 -1.87
CA LYS A 31 -11.77 12.34 -2.47
C LYS A 31 -11.69 11.07 -3.33
N THR A 32 -10.53 10.76 -3.87
CA THR A 32 -10.34 9.67 -4.83
C THR A 32 -8.99 9.04 -4.61
N TRP A 33 -8.96 7.71 -4.55
CA TRP A 33 -7.75 6.92 -4.42
C TRP A 33 -7.56 6.10 -5.70
N TYR A 34 -6.35 6.14 -6.24
CA TYR A 34 -5.93 5.27 -7.32
C TYR A 34 -5.07 4.16 -6.71
N LEU A 35 -5.33 2.94 -7.13
CA LEU A 35 -4.74 1.75 -6.53
C LEU A 35 -3.91 1.05 -7.60
N ASP A 36 -2.64 0.78 -7.31
CA ASP A 36 -1.77 0.03 -8.20
C ASP A 36 -1.31 -1.29 -7.55
N GLY A 37 -1.27 -2.34 -8.36
CA GLY A 37 -0.85 -3.68 -7.95
C GLY A 37 0.38 -4.09 -8.75
N THR A 38 1.54 -4.08 -8.11
CA THR A 38 2.79 -4.54 -8.70
C THR A 38 3.07 -5.97 -8.26
N PHE A 39 3.07 -6.91 -9.22
CA PHE A 39 3.25 -8.35 -8.96
C PHE A 39 4.62 -8.90 -9.39
N LYS A 40 5.16 -8.44 -10.51
CA LYS A 40 6.31 -9.09 -11.18
C LYS A 40 7.68 -8.79 -10.59
N ILE A 41 7.81 -7.72 -9.80
CA ILE A 41 9.11 -7.19 -9.33
C ILE A 41 9.27 -7.37 -7.81
N VAL A 42 8.36 -8.09 -7.18
CA VAL A 42 8.35 -8.30 -5.74
C VAL A 42 9.16 -9.55 -5.40
N LYS A 43 10.05 -9.47 -4.41
CA LYS A 43 10.88 -10.61 -3.97
C LYS A 43 10.13 -11.47 -2.96
N GLN A 44 10.31 -12.79 -3.09
CA GLN A 44 9.86 -13.76 -2.09
C GLN A 44 10.35 -13.36 -0.69
N PRO A 45 9.51 -13.49 0.36
CA PRO A 45 8.22 -14.21 0.40
C PRO A 45 7.00 -13.38 -0.06
N PHE A 46 7.21 -12.14 -0.51
CA PHE A 46 6.11 -11.27 -0.93
C PHE A 46 5.73 -11.56 -2.39
N THR A 47 4.42 -11.59 -2.65
CA THR A 47 3.85 -11.89 -3.96
C THR A 47 3.27 -10.65 -4.65
N GLN A 48 3.02 -9.59 -3.88
CA GLN A 48 2.46 -8.35 -4.41
C GLN A 48 2.86 -7.15 -3.55
N LEU A 49 3.13 -6.03 -4.22
CA LEU A 49 3.19 -4.70 -3.62
C LEU A 49 1.96 -3.94 -4.11
N PHE A 50 1.14 -3.48 -3.17
CA PHE A 50 -0.04 -2.70 -3.45
C PHE A 50 0.17 -1.26 -2.97
N THR A 51 -0.12 -0.27 -3.81
CA THR A 51 0.14 1.13 -3.51
C THR A 51 -1.09 2.00 -3.71
N VAL A 52 -1.27 2.97 -2.80
CA VAL A 52 -2.39 3.91 -2.82
C VAL A 52 -1.89 5.30 -3.19
N HIS A 53 -2.47 5.84 -4.26
CA HIS A 53 -2.08 7.10 -4.87
C HIS A 53 -3.26 8.07 -4.96
N PRO A 54 -3.41 9.01 -4.01
CA PRO A 54 -4.30 10.15 -4.20
C PRO A 54 -3.63 11.22 -5.08
N PHE A 55 -4.45 12.12 -5.61
CA PHE A 55 -3.97 13.40 -6.11
C PHE A 55 -4.01 14.43 -4.98
N LEU A 56 -2.87 15.07 -4.72
CA LEU A 56 -2.77 16.19 -3.79
C LEU A 56 -2.65 17.50 -4.58
N LYS A 57 -3.35 18.53 -4.12
CA LYS A 57 -3.23 19.89 -4.67
C LYS A 57 -2.33 20.73 -3.76
N HIS A 58 -1.29 21.30 -4.32
CA HIS A 58 -0.40 22.24 -3.64
C HIS A 58 0.01 23.34 -4.60
N ASP A 59 -0.16 24.60 -4.21
CA ASP A 59 0.15 25.79 -5.02
C ASP A 59 -0.44 25.74 -6.43
N GLY A 60 -1.73 25.40 -6.53
CA GLY A 60 -2.45 25.28 -7.81
C GLY A 60 -2.12 24.02 -8.61
N ASN A 61 -1.06 23.30 -8.27
CA ASN A 61 -0.63 22.10 -8.98
C ASN A 61 -1.24 20.85 -8.37
N LEU A 62 -1.80 20.00 -9.23
CA LEU A 62 -2.32 18.69 -8.85
C LEU A 62 -1.25 17.64 -9.15
N LYS A 63 -0.82 16.87 -8.14
CA LYS A 63 0.18 15.82 -8.29
C LYS A 63 -0.33 14.50 -7.70
N GLN A 64 -0.13 13.42 -8.44
CA GLN A 64 -0.33 12.09 -7.92
C GLN A 64 0.89 11.70 -7.08
N VAL A 65 0.65 11.20 -5.86
CA VAL A 65 1.72 10.81 -4.94
C VAL A 65 1.39 9.49 -4.26
N SER A 66 2.39 8.64 -4.03
CA SER A 66 2.22 7.38 -3.31
C SER A 66 2.25 7.62 -1.80
N LEU A 67 1.15 7.38 -1.10
CA LEU A 67 1.03 7.68 0.34
C LEU A 67 1.00 6.43 1.23
N ALA A 68 0.51 5.30 0.74
CA ALA A 68 0.51 4.04 1.46
C ALA A 68 0.97 2.88 0.59
N PHE A 69 1.66 1.94 1.22
CA PHE A 69 2.25 0.76 0.60
C PHE A 69 1.86 -0.46 1.42
N VAL A 70 1.43 -1.52 0.76
CA VAL A 70 1.08 -2.79 1.39
C VAL A 70 1.89 -3.88 0.72
N LEU A 71 2.84 -4.45 1.46
CA LEU A 71 3.50 -5.68 1.03
C LEU A 71 2.61 -6.85 1.41
N MET A 72 2.26 -7.65 0.41
CA MET A 72 1.41 -8.82 0.58
C MET A 72 2.25 -10.07 0.36
N SER A 73 2.08 -11.04 1.25
CA SER A 73 2.54 -12.40 1.03
C SER A 73 1.33 -13.31 1.13
N SER A 74 1.09 -14.11 0.10
CA SER A 74 0.12 -15.19 0.16
C SER A 74 0.81 -16.47 0.63
N GLY A 75 0.22 -17.16 1.60
CA GLY A 75 0.62 -18.51 1.96
C GLY A 75 0.35 -19.43 0.78
N LEU A 76 1.38 -19.84 0.06
CA LEU A 76 1.30 -20.88 -0.95
C LEU A 76 0.68 -22.15 -0.34
N ALA A 77 -0.59 -22.42 -0.66
CA ALA A 77 -1.23 -23.72 -0.64
C ALA A 77 -2.30 -23.69 -1.75
N LYS A 78 -2.23 -24.44 -2.85
CA LYS A 78 -1.50 -25.67 -3.19
C LYS A 78 -0.91 -25.53 -4.60
N ALA A 79 0.27 -26.11 -4.84
CA ALA A 79 0.58 -26.64 -6.15
C ALA A 79 -0.19 -27.96 -6.25
N ASP A 80 -0.98 -28.10 -7.32
CA ASP A 80 -1.78 -29.29 -7.63
C ASP A 80 -0.88 -30.50 -7.93
#